data_AF-A0A8H6YPK3-F1
#
_entry.id   AF-A0A8H6YPK3-F1
#
_cell.length_a   1.000
_cell.length_b   1.000
_cell.length_c   1.000
_cell.angle_alpha   90.00
_cell.angle_beta   90.00
_cell.angle_gamma   90.00
#
_symmetry.space_group_name_H-M   'P 1'
#
loop_
_entity.id
_entity.type
_entity.pdbx_description
1 polymer ?
#
loop_
_entity_poly.entity_id
_entity_poly.type
_entity_poly.pdbx_seq_one_letter_code
_entity_poly.pdbx_strand_id
1 'polypeptide(L)'
;MSSLSALSSPPFVVIEGVINVRTIGGYKADASYIVNPKLVFRSGEVNGITETGKEQLLALGIRRIFDMRTNYEINMYKTASGGIPDVDFIHVPVGKEEAWDPEKRLKHYEENELEAFVKDAEETLQTAAPALEAIFRPFSREARGAMPISLHRTGLVAALILMLLGVDDADITKDYALTTVGLEPARGKAHPPNAEHPSVSG
;
A
#
# COMPACT_ATOMS: atom_id res chain seq x y z
N MET A 1 1.83 15.67 20.00
CA MET A 1 1.85 16.09 18.58
C MET A 1 0.48 15.81 18.00
N SER A 2 -0.11 16.74 17.25
CA SER A 2 -1.36 16.46 16.52
C SER A 2 -1.08 15.48 15.37
N SER A 3 -2.04 14.63 15.00
CA SER A 3 -1.89 13.68 13.88
C SER A 3 -1.45 14.37 12.59
N LEU A 4 -1.98 15.57 12.32
CA LEU A 4 -1.60 16.42 11.19
C LEU A 4 -0.11 16.81 11.19
N SER A 5 0.52 17.04 12.34
CA SER A 5 1.95 17.38 12.43
C SER A 5 2.87 16.16 12.18
N ALA A 6 2.39 14.96 12.46
CA ALA A 6 3.13 13.73 12.20
C ALA A 6 3.13 13.37 10.71
N LEU A 7 2.02 13.64 10.00
CA LEU A 7 1.86 13.33 8.58
C LEU A 7 2.65 14.25 7.64
N SER A 8 3.14 15.39 8.13
CA SER A 8 3.98 16.31 7.38
C SER A 8 5.48 16.13 7.64
N SER A 9 5.87 15.12 8.42
CA SER A 9 7.26 14.85 8.78
C SER A 9 7.68 13.42 8.41
N PRO A 10 8.98 13.16 8.13
CA PRO A 10 9.45 11.82 7.84
C PRO A 10 9.04 10.78 8.90
N PRO A 11 8.68 9.54 8.48
CA PRO A 11 8.79 9.02 7.11
C PRO A 11 7.62 9.39 6.19
N PHE A 12 6.59 10.09 6.71
CA PHE A 12 5.46 10.52 5.90
C PHE A 12 5.85 11.62 4.91
N VAL A 13 5.16 11.60 3.77
CA VAL A 13 5.22 12.65 2.77
C VAL A 13 3.81 13.06 2.39
N VAL A 14 3.62 14.32 2.06
CA VAL A 14 2.31 14.83 1.66
C VAL A 14 2.16 14.65 0.15
N ILE A 15 1.16 13.85 -0.24
CA ILE A 15 0.62 13.82 -1.59
C ILE A 15 -0.87 14.11 -1.48
N GLU A 16 -1.30 15.27 -1.97
CA GLU A 16 -2.68 15.73 -1.84
C GLU A 16 -3.66 14.78 -2.52
N GLY A 17 -4.71 14.40 -1.79
CA GLY A 17 -5.68 13.41 -2.25
C GLY A 17 -5.28 11.95 -2.01
N VAL A 18 -4.10 11.69 -1.46
CA VAL A 18 -3.62 10.34 -1.13
C VAL A 18 -3.27 10.26 0.35
N ILE A 19 -3.84 9.27 1.04
CA ILE A 19 -3.59 9.04 2.47
C ILE A 19 -2.44 8.06 2.69
N ASN A 20 -1.91 8.04 3.92
CA ASN A 20 -0.95 7.04 4.37
C ASN A 20 0.34 6.95 3.52
N VAL A 21 0.73 8.05 2.86
CA VAL A 21 1.93 8.07 2.00
C VAL A 21 3.19 8.23 2.83
N ARG A 22 4.11 7.27 2.72
CA ARG A 22 5.42 7.31 3.39
C ARG A 22 6.46 6.50 2.67
N THR A 23 7.72 6.81 2.91
CA THR A 23 8.82 5.91 2.54
C THR A 23 8.87 4.70 3.48
N ILE A 24 9.27 3.54 2.97
CA ILE A 24 9.63 2.38 3.80
C ILE A 24 11.15 2.35 4.08
N GLY A 25 11.91 3.33 3.61
CA GLY A 25 13.35 3.40 3.88
C GLY A 25 13.69 4.19 5.14
N GLY A 26 14.99 4.31 5.41
CA GLY A 26 15.53 4.96 6.62
C GLY A 26 15.80 4.00 7.78
N TYR A 27 15.36 2.75 7.68
CA TYR A 27 15.68 1.70 8.64
C TYR A 27 17.08 1.15 8.41
N LYS A 28 17.75 0.76 9.50
CA LYS A 28 18.99 -0.01 9.44
C LYS A 28 18.67 -1.42 8.99
N ALA A 29 19.57 -1.96 8.20
CA ALA A 29 19.36 -3.16 7.42
C ALA A 29 20.72 -3.89 7.35
N ASP A 30 20.76 -5.09 7.91
CA ASP A 30 21.97 -5.71 8.48
C ASP A 30 22.85 -4.70 9.28
N ALA A 31 24.05 -5.08 9.66
CA ALA A 31 24.92 -4.23 10.48
C ALA A 31 25.49 -2.99 9.75
N SER A 32 25.30 -2.85 8.43
CA SER A 32 26.12 -1.94 7.62
C SER A 32 25.39 -1.07 6.60
N TYR A 33 24.10 -1.27 6.34
CA TYR A 33 23.37 -0.43 5.38
C TYR A 33 22.08 0.16 5.95
N ILE A 34 21.61 1.20 5.26
CA ILE A 34 20.35 1.88 5.53
C ILE A 34 19.51 1.73 4.28
N VAL A 35 18.27 1.29 4.42
CA VAL A 35 17.32 1.22 3.31
C VAL A 35 17.16 2.62 2.73
N ASN A 36 17.40 2.79 1.43
CA ASN A 36 17.37 4.11 0.82
C ASN A 36 15.96 4.72 0.90
N PRO A 37 15.76 5.85 1.61
CA PRO A 37 14.44 6.45 1.85
C PRO A 37 13.79 7.04 0.59
N LYS A 38 14.49 7.06 -0.54
CA LYS A 38 13.97 7.59 -1.81
C LYS A 38 13.48 6.51 -2.78
N LEU A 39 13.62 5.22 -2.46
CA LEU A 39 13.36 4.14 -3.45
C LEU A 39 11.98 3.53 -3.39
N VAL A 40 11.42 3.33 -2.20
CA VAL A 40 10.15 2.64 -2.05
C VAL A 40 9.27 3.45 -1.11
N PHE A 41 8.13 3.83 -1.64
CA PHE A 41 7.03 4.46 -0.94
C PHE A 41 5.87 3.48 -0.84
N ARG A 42 4.99 3.70 0.12
CA ARG A 42 3.72 3.01 0.28
C ARG A 42 2.63 4.03 0.54
N SER A 43 1.41 3.73 0.11
CA SER A 43 0.26 4.62 0.23
C SER A 43 -1.06 3.87 0.39
N GLY A 44 -2.11 4.63 0.76
CA GLY A 44 -3.49 4.25 0.45
C GLY A 44 -3.77 4.32 -1.06
N GLU A 45 -5.03 4.20 -1.47
CA GLU A 45 -5.43 4.33 -2.87
C GLU A 45 -5.10 5.71 -3.46
N VAL A 46 -4.79 5.78 -4.76
CA VAL A 46 -4.43 7.03 -5.47
C VAL A 46 -5.57 7.60 -6.31
N ASN A 47 -6.76 7.00 -6.31
CA ASN A 47 -7.88 7.46 -7.14
C ASN A 47 -8.34 8.89 -6.79
N GLY A 48 -8.15 9.29 -5.53
CA GLY A 48 -8.47 10.64 -5.04
C GLY A 48 -7.38 11.68 -5.26
N ILE A 49 -6.27 11.35 -5.93
CA ILE A 49 -5.14 12.26 -6.11
C ILE A 49 -5.57 13.52 -6.88
N THR A 50 -5.19 14.69 -6.35
CA THR A 50 -5.47 15.97 -6.99
C THR A 50 -4.37 16.33 -8.00
N GLU A 51 -4.55 17.37 -8.82
CA GLU A 51 -3.48 17.85 -9.70
C GLU A 51 -2.23 18.25 -8.91
N THR A 52 -2.40 18.94 -7.78
CA THR A 52 -1.32 19.22 -6.81
C THR A 52 -0.65 17.93 -6.33
N GLY A 53 -1.44 16.90 -6.00
CA GLY A 53 -0.93 15.59 -5.61
C GLY A 53 -0.09 14.92 -6.71
N LYS A 54 -0.51 15.02 -7.97
CA LYS A 54 0.26 14.49 -9.11
C LYS A 54 1.61 15.18 -9.23
N GLU A 55 1.66 16.51 -9.10
CA GLU A 55 2.91 17.27 -9.10
C GLU A 55 3.83 16.85 -7.93
N GLN A 56 3.27 16.69 -6.72
CA GLN A 56 4.01 16.22 -5.54
C GLN A 56 4.58 14.81 -5.74
N LEU A 57 3.78 13.90 -6.29
CA LEU A 57 4.20 12.54 -6.62
C LEU A 57 5.37 12.53 -7.62
N LEU A 58 5.26 13.33 -8.68
CA LEU A 58 6.30 13.45 -9.70
C LEU A 58 7.57 14.10 -9.17
N ALA A 59 7.46 15.06 -8.24
CA ALA A 59 8.57 15.73 -7.57
C ALA A 59 9.35 14.79 -6.63
N LEU A 60 8.70 13.76 -6.08
CA LEU A 60 9.37 12.66 -5.38
C LEU A 60 10.15 11.72 -6.33
N GLY A 61 10.01 11.91 -7.64
CA GLY A 61 10.61 11.06 -8.67
C GLY A 61 9.84 9.78 -8.93
N ILE A 62 8.64 9.61 -8.35
CA ILE A 62 7.81 8.43 -8.59
C ILE A 62 7.38 8.43 -10.05
N ARG A 63 7.66 7.32 -10.73
CA ARG A 63 7.32 7.06 -12.15
C ARG A 63 6.62 5.73 -12.34
N ARG A 64 6.42 4.96 -11.27
CA ARG A 64 5.79 3.66 -11.31
C ARG A 64 4.99 3.40 -10.04
N ILE A 65 3.79 2.88 -10.23
CA ILE A 65 2.87 2.49 -9.15
C ILE A 65 2.51 1.03 -9.34
N PHE A 66 2.70 0.24 -8.28
CA PHE A 66 2.27 -1.16 -8.25
C PHE A 66 0.89 -1.23 -7.61
N ASP A 67 -0.12 -1.40 -8.45
CA ASP A 67 -1.50 -1.55 -8.03
C ASP A 67 -1.74 -3.00 -7.60
N MET A 68 -1.74 -3.24 -6.29
CA MET A 68 -1.90 -4.58 -5.70
C MET A 68 -3.35 -4.96 -5.40
N ARG A 69 -4.30 -4.14 -5.84
CA ARG A 69 -5.72 -4.40 -5.66
C ARG A 69 -6.16 -5.53 -6.59
N THR A 70 -7.05 -6.39 -6.12
CA THR A 70 -7.63 -7.44 -6.97
C THR A 70 -8.59 -6.82 -7.99
N ASN A 71 -8.87 -7.51 -9.09
CA ASN A 71 -9.86 -7.03 -10.06
C ASN A 71 -11.24 -6.89 -9.41
N TYR A 72 -11.56 -7.78 -8.47
CA TYR A 72 -12.77 -7.66 -7.66
C TYR A 72 -12.84 -6.30 -6.96
N GLU A 73 -11.78 -5.89 -6.25
CA GLU A 73 -11.77 -4.63 -5.50
C GLU A 73 -11.87 -3.42 -6.43
N ILE A 74 -11.15 -3.43 -7.55
CA ILE A 74 -11.22 -2.38 -8.58
C ILE A 74 -12.66 -2.20 -9.07
N ASN A 75 -13.34 -3.31 -9.38
CA ASN A 75 -14.72 -3.32 -9.86
C ASN A 75 -15.72 -2.90 -8.77
N MET A 76 -15.59 -3.43 -7.55
CA MET A 76 -16.47 -3.14 -6.42
C MET A 76 -16.47 -1.65 -6.09
N TYR A 77 -15.28 -1.04 -6.02
CA TYR A 77 -15.15 0.38 -5.70
C TYR A 77 -15.33 1.29 -6.92
N LYS A 78 -15.54 0.73 -8.12
CA LYS A 78 -15.65 1.46 -9.39
C LYS A 78 -14.50 2.44 -9.58
N THR A 79 -13.30 1.98 -9.26
CA THR A 79 -12.08 2.79 -9.32
C THR A 79 -11.24 2.34 -10.50
N ALA A 80 -10.57 3.26 -11.18
CA ALA A 80 -9.69 2.94 -12.29
C ALA A 80 -8.22 3.03 -11.85
N SER A 81 -7.37 2.13 -12.35
CA SER A 81 -5.91 2.29 -12.26
C SER A 81 -5.46 3.25 -13.37
N GLY A 82 -4.65 4.27 -13.05
CA GLY A 82 -4.11 5.20 -14.04
C GLY A 82 -4.44 6.67 -13.78
N GLY A 83 -4.32 7.49 -14.83
CA GLY A 83 -4.73 8.89 -14.83
C GLY A 83 -3.69 9.90 -14.31
N ILE A 84 -2.47 9.45 -14.05
CA ILE A 84 -1.32 10.31 -13.73
C ILE A 84 -0.35 10.30 -14.92
N PRO A 85 -0.13 11.44 -15.61
CA PRO A 85 0.84 11.53 -16.69
C PRO A 85 2.24 11.11 -16.24
N ASP A 86 3.00 10.48 -17.14
CA ASP A 86 4.39 10.03 -16.92
C ASP A 86 4.59 9.02 -15.78
N VAL A 87 3.52 8.33 -15.37
CA VAL A 87 3.55 7.27 -14.35
C VAL A 87 3.01 5.96 -14.94
N ASP A 88 3.84 4.93 -14.89
CA ASP A 88 3.46 3.56 -15.23
C ASP A 88 2.62 2.94 -14.11
N PHE A 89 1.41 2.50 -14.41
CA PHE A 89 0.60 1.70 -13.50
C PHE A 89 0.77 0.22 -13.84
N ILE A 90 1.32 -0.55 -12.91
CA ILE A 90 1.53 -1.99 -13.05
C ILE A 90 0.56 -2.69 -12.11
N HIS A 91 -0.42 -3.38 -12.69
CA HIS A 91 -1.37 -4.18 -11.93
C HIS A 91 -0.75 -5.53 -11.53
N VAL A 92 -0.64 -5.76 -10.23
CA VAL A 92 -0.02 -6.95 -9.62
C VAL A 92 -0.86 -7.38 -8.41
N PRO A 93 -2.05 -7.96 -8.64
CA PRO A 93 -3.02 -8.22 -7.57
C PRO A 93 -2.42 -9.13 -6.49
N VAL A 94 -2.69 -8.78 -5.23
CA VAL A 94 -2.33 -9.56 -4.05
C VAL A 94 -3.60 -9.82 -3.24
N GLY A 95 -3.87 -11.10 -2.98
CA GLY A 95 -5.14 -11.58 -2.42
C GLY A 95 -5.97 -12.34 -3.45
N LYS A 96 -7.11 -12.85 -2.97
CA LYS A 96 -8.07 -13.64 -3.74
C LYS A 96 -8.96 -12.80 -4.66
N GLU A 97 -9.24 -13.33 -5.85
CA GLU A 97 -10.14 -12.71 -6.85
C GLU A 97 -11.62 -13.06 -6.61
N GLU A 98 -11.90 -13.94 -5.64
CA GLU A 98 -13.27 -14.27 -5.22
C GLU A 98 -13.96 -13.09 -4.52
N ALA A 99 -15.30 -13.17 -4.47
CA ALA A 99 -16.12 -12.14 -3.87
C ALA A 99 -15.70 -11.85 -2.41
N TRP A 100 -15.19 -10.63 -2.23
CA TRP A 100 -14.92 -10.03 -0.93
C TRP A 100 -16.25 -9.78 -0.22
N ASP A 101 -16.42 -10.33 0.98
CA ASP A 101 -17.57 -10.04 1.84
C ASP A 101 -17.08 -9.16 3.00
N PRO A 102 -17.25 -7.82 2.91
CA PRO A 102 -16.77 -6.89 3.93
C PRO A 102 -17.36 -7.17 5.31
N GLU A 103 -18.63 -7.59 5.37
CA GLU A 103 -19.34 -7.84 6.63
C GLU A 103 -18.78 -9.08 7.32
N LYS A 104 -18.57 -10.18 6.57
CA LYS A 104 -17.96 -11.39 7.15
C LYS A 104 -16.53 -11.13 7.64
N ARG A 105 -15.76 -10.34 6.90
CA ARG A 105 -14.39 -10.00 7.31
C ARG A 105 -14.40 -9.15 8.56
N LEU A 106 -15.22 -8.08 8.61
CA LEU A 106 -15.37 -7.24 9.80
C LEU A 106 -15.77 -8.08 11.01
N LYS A 107 -16.77 -8.96 10.84
CA LYS A 107 -17.21 -9.86 11.90
C LYS A 107 -16.11 -10.79 12.39
N HIS A 108 -15.30 -11.36 11.50
CA HIS A 108 -14.14 -12.17 11.90
C HIS A 108 -13.15 -11.35 12.73
N TYR A 109 -12.86 -10.11 12.34
CA TYR A 109 -12.00 -9.20 13.10
C TYR A 109 -12.58 -8.82 14.47
N GLU A 110 -13.91 -8.66 14.57
CA GLU A 110 -14.61 -8.41 15.84
C GLU A 110 -14.60 -9.63 16.77
N GLU A 111 -14.67 -10.84 16.22
CA GLU A 111 -14.64 -12.10 16.98
C GLU A 111 -13.22 -12.46 17.45
N ASN A 112 -12.23 -12.39 16.56
CA ASN A 112 -10.84 -12.71 16.84
C ASN A 112 -9.88 -11.98 15.90
N GLU A 113 -9.44 -10.79 16.32
CA GLU A 113 -8.54 -9.93 15.55
C GLU A 113 -7.23 -10.63 15.13
N LEU A 114 -6.63 -11.41 16.02
CA LEU A 114 -5.35 -12.08 15.75
C LEU A 114 -5.51 -13.17 14.69
N GLU A 115 -6.54 -14.01 14.82
CA GLU A 115 -6.82 -15.07 13.85
C GLU A 115 -7.19 -14.50 12.48
N ALA A 116 -8.02 -13.44 12.45
CA ALA A 116 -8.34 -12.72 11.21
C ALA A 116 -7.06 -12.23 10.51
N PHE A 117 -6.19 -11.56 11.26
CA PHE A 117 -4.95 -11.02 10.74
C PHE A 117 -4.01 -12.10 10.23
N VAL A 118 -3.83 -13.20 10.97
CA VAL A 118 -2.98 -14.32 10.55
C VAL A 118 -3.49 -14.92 9.25
N LYS A 119 -4.80 -15.15 9.13
CA LYS A 119 -5.41 -15.68 7.91
C LYS A 119 -5.20 -14.77 6.71
N ASP A 120 -5.35 -13.46 6.90
CA ASP A 120 -5.12 -12.47 5.86
C ASP A 120 -3.63 -12.38 5.46
N ALA A 121 -2.74 -12.57 6.44
CA ALA A 121 -1.31 -12.64 6.20
C ALA A 121 -0.92 -13.89 5.41
N GLU A 122 -1.44 -15.06 5.76
CA GLU A 122 -1.23 -16.30 5.02
C GLU A 122 -1.69 -16.17 3.56
N GLU A 123 -2.87 -15.60 3.32
CA GLU A 123 -3.38 -15.38 1.97
C GLU A 123 -2.50 -14.40 1.17
N THR A 124 -2.06 -13.32 1.81
CA THR A 124 -1.13 -12.37 1.21
C THR A 124 0.17 -13.06 0.83
N LEU A 125 0.74 -13.89 1.71
CA LEU A 125 1.99 -14.61 1.46
C LEU A 125 1.86 -15.61 0.30
N GLN A 126 0.70 -16.27 0.16
CA GLN A 126 0.43 -17.20 -0.93
C GLN A 126 0.32 -16.52 -2.30
N THR A 127 -0.02 -15.23 -2.33
CA THR A 127 -0.33 -14.50 -3.57
C THR A 127 0.65 -13.37 -3.90
N ALA A 128 1.53 -13.00 -2.97
CA ALA A 128 2.46 -11.88 -3.14
C ALA A 128 3.61 -12.14 -4.13
N ALA A 129 3.89 -13.40 -4.49
CA ALA A 129 5.07 -13.74 -5.29
C ALA A 129 5.16 -12.98 -6.63
N PRO A 130 4.10 -12.87 -7.47
CA PRO A 130 4.15 -12.09 -8.70
C PRO A 130 4.38 -10.59 -8.45
N ALA A 131 3.82 -10.04 -7.37
CA ALA A 131 4.03 -8.64 -7.00
C ALA A 131 5.47 -8.38 -6.57
N LEU A 132 6.04 -9.25 -5.71
CA LEU A 132 7.45 -9.18 -5.31
C LEU A 132 8.37 -9.32 -6.53
N GLU A 133 8.09 -10.26 -7.44
CA GLU A 133 8.85 -10.40 -8.67
C GLU A 133 8.82 -9.12 -9.51
N ALA A 134 7.65 -8.53 -9.72
CA ALA A 134 7.51 -7.29 -10.49
C ALA A 134 8.21 -6.10 -9.81
N ILE A 135 8.17 -6.03 -8.48
CA ILE A 135 8.85 -5.02 -7.67
C ILE A 135 10.37 -5.17 -7.74
N PHE A 136 10.90 -6.40 -7.63
CA PHE A 136 12.34 -6.65 -7.59
C PHE A 136 13.00 -6.75 -8.96
N ARG A 137 12.24 -7.08 -10.02
CA ARG A 137 12.75 -7.21 -11.39
C ARG A 137 13.51 -5.96 -11.89
N PRO A 138 13.04 -4.72 -11.66
CA PRO A 138 13.82 -3.52 -11.98
C PRO A 138 15.16 -3.43 -11.25
N PHE A 139 15.35 -4.11 -10.12
CA PHE A 139 16.57 -4.06 -9.33
C PHE A 139 17.60 -5.14 -9.71
N SER A 140 17.25 -6.14 -10.55
CA SER A 140 17.98 -7.42 -10.60
C SER A 140 19.06 -7.59 -11.68
N ARG A 141 19.30 -6.64 -12.59
CA ARG A 141 20.53 -6.56 -13.44
C ARG A 141 20.43 -5.31 -14.32
N GLU A 142 21.42 -4.43 -14.27
CA GLU A 142 21.62 -3.25 -15.17
C GLU A 142 20.77 -1.97 -14.97
N ALA A 143 19.89 -1.86 -13.97
CA ALA A 143 19.15 -0.60 -13.76
C ALA A 143 20.01 0.47 -13.05
N ARG A 144 20.64 1.33 -13.85
CA ARG A 144 21.08 2.65 -13.41
C ARG A 144 19.84 3.48 -13.06
N GLY A 145 19.53 3.56 -11.78
CA GLY A 145 18.47 4.42 -11.24
C GLY A 145 17.25 3.60 -10.82
N ALA A 146 17.27 3.10 -9.59
CA ALA A 146 16.06 2.63 -8.94
C ALA A 146 15.05 3.79 -8.91
N MET A 147 13.91 3.61 -9.58
CA MET A 147 12.82 4.57 -9.57
C MET A 147 12.03 4.43 -8.27
N PRO A 148 11.65 5.53 -7.63
CA PRO A 148 10.67 5.53 -6.55
C PRO A 148 9.37 4.81 -6.96
N ILE A 149 8.91 3.86 -6.16
CA ILE A 149 7.67 3.09 -6.40
C ILE A 149 6.66 3.30 -5.27
N SER A 150 5.35 3.23 -5.53
CA SER A 150 4.31 3.20 -4.49
C SER A 150 3.66 1.82 -4.37
N LEU A 151 3.50 1.34 -3.14
CA LEU A 151 2.79 0.10 -2.77
C LEU A 151 1.40 0.42 -2.22
N HIS A 152 0.34 -0.19 -2.79
CA HIS A 152 -1.04 -0.03 -2.34
C HIS A 152 -1.47 -1.12 -1.36
N ARG A 153 -1.96 -0.72 -0.17
CA ARG A 153 -2.69 -1.53 0.85
C ARG A 153 -1.99 -2.75 1.45
N THR A 154 -0.83 -3.16 0.96
CA THR A 154 -0.12 -4.35 1.43
C THR A 154 1.00 -3.98 2.40
N GLY A 155 0.62 -3.62 3.63
CA GLY A 155 1.61 -3.45 4.71
C GLY A 155 2.48 -4.67 4.92
N LEU A 156 1.96 -5.85 4.58
CA LEU A 156 2.69 -7.11 4.57
C LEU A 156 3.71 -7.22 3.43
N VAL A 157 3.43 -6.69 2.23
CA VAL A 157 4.43 -6.66 1.15
C VAL A 157 5.57 -5.70 1.49
N ALA A 158 5.25 -4.54 2.06
CA ALA A 158 6.26 -3.63 2.61
C ALA A 158 7.11 -4.32 3.70
N ALA A 159 6.46 -5.04 4.63
CA ALA A 159 7.16 -5.81 5.65
C ALA A 159 8.08 -6.88 5.04
N LEU A 160 7.60 -7.64 4.05
CA LEU A 160 8.39 -8.65 3.35
C LEU A 160 9.61 -8.05 2.64
N ILE A 161 9.47 -6.87 2.01
CA ILE A 161 10.60 -6.17 1.42
C ILE A 161 11.63 -5.80 2.50
N LEU A 162 11.21 -5.29 3.65
CA LEU A 162 12.10 -4.94 4.75
C LEU A 162 12.78 -6.18 5.37
N MET A 163 12.05 -7.30 5.51
CA MET A 163 12.62 -8.58 5.95
C MET A 163 13.69 -9.08 4.98
N LEU A 164 13.44 -9.01 3.67
CA LEU A 164 14.40 -9.39 2.63
C LEU A 164 15.65 -8.50 2.62
N LEU A 165 15.50 -7.25 3.06
CA LEU A 165 16.60 -6.31 3.25
C LEU A 165 17.28 -6.45 4.63
N GLY A 166 16.92 -7.43 5.47
CA GLY A 166 17.58 -7.63 6.76
C GLY A 166 17.30 -6.53 7.80
N VAL A 167 16.15 -5.86 7.72
CA VAL A 167 15.69 -4.93 8.76
C VAL A 167 15.15 -5.73 9.96
N ASP A 168 15.46 -5.29 11.17
CA ASP A 168 15.00 -5.94 12.40
C ASP A 168 13.47 -5.90 12.57
N ASP A 169 12.90 -6.98 13.10
CA ASP A 169 11.45 -7.14 13.33
C ASP A 169 10.82 -5.98 14.12
N ALA A 170 11.56 -5.39 15.06
CA ALA A 170 11.11 -4.24 15.84
C ALA A 170 10.87 -3.00 14.98
N ASP A 171 11.76 -2.74 14.02
CA ASP A 171 11.63 -1.62 13.08
C ASP A 171 10.56 -1.89 12.03
N ILE A 172 10.42 -3.13 11.57
CA ILE A 172 9.34 -3.56 10.67
C ILE A 172 7.97 -3.38 11.33
N THR A 173 7.84 -3.84 12.57
CA THR A 173 6.61 -3.70 13.37
C THR A 173 6.27 -2.22 13.59
N LYS A 174 7.29 -1.40 13.86
CA LYS A 174 7.14 0.05 14.00
C LYS A 174 6.66 0.70 12.70
N ASP A 175 7.22 0.34 11.54
CA ASP A 175 6.73 0.83 10.23
C ASP A 175 5.28 0.43 9.99
N TYR A 176 4.95 -0.83 10.31
CA TYR A 176 3.62 -1.37 10.13
C TYR A 176 2.59 -0.59 10.98
N ALA A 177 2.92 -0.32 12.25
CA ALA A 177 2.10 0.43 13.19
C ALA A 177 1.86 1.90 12.78
N LEU A 178 2.74 2.51 11.98
CA LEU A 178 2.50 3.85 11.41
C LEU A 178 1.25 3.92 10.53
N THR A 179 0.73 2.78 10.08
CA THR A 179 -0.54 2.70 9.36
C THR A 179 -1.69 3.30 10.16
N THR A 180 -1.74 3.12 11.49
CA THR A 180 -2.77 3.75 12.35
C THR A 180 -2.73 5.26 12.20
N VAL A 181 -1.54 5.86 12.27
CA VAL A 181 -1.35 7.31 12.11
C VAL A 181 -1.70 7.76 10.70
N GLY A 182 -1.24 7.01 9.68
CA GLY A 182 -1.46 7.34 8.27
C GLY A 182 -2.91 7.26 7.80
N LEU A 183 -3.75 6.48 8.50
CA LEU A 183 -5.18 6.33 8.21
C LEU A 183 -6.06 7.31 9.00
N GLU A 184 -5.53 8.03 9.99
CA GLU A 184 -6.30 9.03 10.76
C GLU A 184 -7.10 10.03 9.89
N PRO A 185 -6.59 10.55 8.75
CA PRO A 185 -7.36 11.47 7.89
C PRO A 185 -8.62 10.87 7.25
N ALA A 186 -8.71 9.54 7.21
CA ALA A 186 -9.86 8.79 6.71
C ALA A 186 -10.75 8.22 7.83
N ARG A 187 -10.31 8.31 9.09
CA ARG A 187 -11.05 7.79 10.24
C ARG A 187 -12.39 8.54 10.40
N GLY A 188 -13.49 7.79 10.42
CA GLY A 188 -14.85 8.34 10.54
C GLY A 188 -15.44 8.89 9.24
N LYS A 189 -14.71 8.88 8.12
CA LYS A 189 -15.29 9.06 6.79
C LYS A 189 -15.79 7.69 6.33
N ALA A 190 -17.10 7.55 6.12
CA ALA A 190 -17.66 6.31 5.59
C ALA A 190 -16.93 5.93 4.29
N HIS A 191 -16.49 4.68 4.18
CA HIS A 191 -16.36 4.04 2.87
C HIS A 191 -17.72 4.22 2.18
N PRO A 192 -17.79 4.61 0.89
CA PRO A 192 -19.08 4.86 0.26
C PRO A 192 -20.00 3.65 0.49
N PRO A 193 -21.16 3.83 1.13
CA PRO A 193 -22.11 2.76 1.30
C PRO A 193 -22.72 2.44 -0.07
N ASN A 194 -22.87 1.15 -0.34
CA ASN A 194 -23.74 0.57 -1.36
C ASN A 194 -23.31 0.79 -2.83
N ALA A 195 -22.59 -0.19 -3.38
CA ALA A 195 -23.00 -0.69 -4.68
C ALA A 195 -24.25 -1.53 -4.43
N GLU A 196 -25.43 -1.01 -4.77
CA GLU A 196 -26.66 -1.78 -4.82
C GLU A 196 -26.37 -3.12 -5.51
N HIS A 197 -26.59 -4.22 -4.79
CA HIS A 197 -26.64 -5.53 -5.41
C HIS A 197 -27.76 -5.50 -6.46
N PRO A 198 -27.49 -5.79 -7.75
CA PRO A 198 -28.59 -6.15 -8.63
C PRO A 198 -29.20 -7.43 -8.03
N SER A 199 -30.44 -7.30 -7.56
CA SER A 199 -31.27 -8.42 -7.15
C SER A 199 -31.28 -9.45 -8.28
N VAL A 200 -30.61 -10.58 -8.09
CA VAL A 200 -30.80 -11.74 -8.94
C VAL A 200 -32.08 -12.40 -8.46
N SER A 201 -33.19 -12.03 -9.11
CA SER A 201 -34.43 -12.78 -9.07
C SER A 201 -34.21 -14.14 -9.72
N GLY A 202 -34.35 -15.20 -8.93
CA GLY A 202 -34.51 -16.58 -9.34
C GLY A 202 -35.47 -17.26 -8.39
#